data_AF-A0A3P1YEN8-F1
#
_entry.id   AF-A0A3P1YEN8-F1
#
_cell.length_a   1.000
_cell.length_b   1.000
_cell.length_c   1.000
_cell.angle_alpha   90.00
_cell.angle_beta   90.00
_cell.angle_gamma   90.00
#
_symmetry.space_group_name_H-M   'P 1'
#
loop_
_entity.id
_entity.type
_entity.pdbx_description
1 polymer ?
#
loop_
_entity_poly.entity_id
_entity_poly.type
_entity_poly.pdbx_seq_one_letter_code
_entity_poly.pdbx_strand_id
1 'polypeptide(L)'
;MKHAKAMLTQAVADRQNIFSLLKPLATRILSALKASGVSDKTVDSVRSLNRKIQGRRASSVKMKPAEENAEETPKRTISVSQQSFDNQVEHLLQIIAILEIQPLYQPNEGDLKIDALRNYALRLQDANQIVIKATTAQVNALAARDAVLYSEHTGMVDIALNVKKYVQSVFGTNSSEYKRISSFIFRNNV
;
A
#
# COMPACT_ATOMS: atom_id res chain seq x y z
N MET A 1 -15.80 13.50 -3.07
CA MET A 1 -14.36 13.30 -3.33
C MET A 1 -13.43 13.73 -2.19
N LYS A 2 -13.44 15.01 -1.74
CA LYS A 2 -12.53 15.50 -0.68
C LYS A 2 -12.60 14.65 0.60
N HIS A 3 -13.82 14.31 1.03
CA HIS A 3 -14.05 13.41 2.15
C HIS A 3 -13.40 12.02 1.95
N ALA A 4 -13.66 11.36 0.82
CA ALA A 4 -13.08 10.05 0.51
C ALA A 4 -11.53 10.07 0.48
N LYS A 5 -10.94 11.15 -0.05
CA LYS A 5 -9.48 11.35 0.00
C LYS A 5 -8.97 11.48 1.43
N ALA A 6 -9.64 12.29 2.26
CA ALA A 6 -9.27 12.45 3.67
C ALA A 6 -9.35 11.12 4.45
N MET A 7 -10.40 10.31 4.20
CA MET A 7 -10.53 8.98 4.78
C MET A 7 -9.39 8.05 4.34
N LEU A 8 -9.00 8.06 3.06
CA LEU A 8 -7.84 7.27 2.61
C LEU A 8 -6.55 7.73 3.28
N THR A 9 -6.31 9.04 3.36
CA THR A 9 -5.12 9.58 4.03
C THR A 9 -5.05 9.13 5.49
N GLN A 10 -6.16 9.20 6.22
CA GLN A 10 -6.22 8.76 7.60
C GLN A 10 -5.99 7.25 7.73
N ALA A 11 -6.66 6.44 6.91
CA ALA A 11 -6.49 4.98 6.90
C ALA A 11 -5.03 4.56 6.64
N VAL A 12 -4.34 5.24 5.72
CA VAL A 12 -2.92 4.98 5.43
C VAL A 12 -2.05 5.32 6.64
N ALA A 13 -2.29 6.46 7.30
CA ALA A 13 -1.55 6.87 8.49
C ALA A 13 -1.76 5.88 9.65
N ASP A 14 -3.00 5.47 9.92
CA ASP A 14 -3.33 4.53 10.98
C ASP A 14 -2.67 3.17 10.75
N ARG A 15 -2.69 2.67 9.51
CA ARG A 15 -1.98 1.44 9.15
C ARG A 15 -0.47 1.59 9.39
N GLN A 16 0.15 2.67 8.95
CA GLN A 16 1.58 2.90 9.18
C GLN A 16 1.92 2.92 10.67
N ASN A 17 1.10 3.58 11.48
CA ASN A 17 1.27 3.64 12.93
C ASN A 17 1.24 2.26 13.58
N ILE A 18 0.25 1.42 13.25
CA ILE A 18 0.16 0.08 13.82
C ILE A 18 1.35 -0.78 13.36
N PHE A 19 1.68 -0.79 12.06
CA PHE A 19 2.79 -1.60 11.53
C PHE A 19 4.17 -1.18 12.03
N SER A 20 4.35 0.08 12.48
CA SER A 20 5.63 0.55 13.05
C SER A 20 6.09 -0.29 14.25
N LEU A 21 5.15 -0.88 14.99
CA LEU A 21 5.41 -1.71 16.17
C LEU A 21 5.80 -3.16 15.82
N LEU A 22 5.59 -3.60 14.58
CA LEU A 22 5.79 -5.01 14.20
C LEU A 22 7.26 -5.42 14.25
N LYS A 23 8.17 -4.60 13.72
CA LYS A 23 9.61 -4.89 13.67
C LYS A 23 10.25 -5.06 15.06
N PRO A 24 10.03 -4.15 16.03
CA PRO A 24 10.57 -4.35 17.38
C PRO A 24 9.90 -5.53 18.08
N LEU A 25 8.58 -5.74 17.91
CA LEU A 25 7.87 -6.88 18.48
C LEU A 25 8.44 -8.22 17.97
N ALA A 26 8.62 -8.37 16.66
CA ALA A 26 9.18 -9.58 16.06
C ALA A 26 10.59 -9.92 16.57
N THR A 27 11.39 -8.89 16.88
CA THR A 27 12.71 -9.07 17.50
C THR A 27 12.58 -9.56 18.95
N ARG A 28 11.65 -8.99 19.73
CA ARG A 28 11.38 -9.43 21.11
C ARG A 28 10.85 -10.86 21.16
N ILE A 29 9.95 -11.24 20.25
CA ILE A 29 9.46 -12.62 20.12
C ILE A 29 10.63 -13.60 19.92
N LEU A 30 11.55 -13.28 19.00
CA LEU A 30 12.72 -14.12 18.76
C LEU A 30 13.63 -14.24 20.01
N SER A 31 13.81 -13.16 20.76
CA SER A 31 14.59 -13.19 22.01
C SER A 31 13.92 -14.01 23.09
N ALA A 32 12.60 -13.86 23.26
CA ALA A 32 11.83 -14.67 24.22
C ALA A 32 11.89 -16.16 23.86
N LEU A 33 11.74 -16.50 22.58
CA LEU A 33 11.86 -17.88 22.12
C LEU A 33 13.23 -18.49 22.40
N LYS A 34 14.32 -17.71 22.23
CA LYS A 34 15.68 -18.16 22.59
C LYS A 34 15.82 -18.42 24.08
N ALA A 35 15.20 -17.60 24.92
CA ALA A 35 15.24 -17.75 26.37
C ALA A 35 14.41 -18.96 26.86
N SER A 36 13.39 -19.38 26.10
CA SER A 36 12.55 -20.54 26.42
C SER A 36 13.23 -21.91 26.30
N GLY A 37 14.46 -21.99 25.78
CA GLY A 37 15.18 -23.27 25.65
C GLY A 37 14.62 -24.22 24.59
N VAL A 38 13.90 -23.71 23.59
CA VAL A 38 13.46 -24.51 22.43
C VAL A 38 14.65 -24.91 21.55
N SER A 39 14.46 -25.90 20.66
CA SER A 39 15.52 -26.36 19.76
C SER A 39 16.08 -25.25 18.85
N ASP A 40 17.37 -25.33 18.52
CA ASP A 40 18.02 -24.40 17.59
C ASP A 40 17.35 -24.34 16.23
N LYS A 41 16.82 -25.48 15.74
CA LYS A 41 16.06 -25.56 14.48
C LYS A 41 14.79 -24.69 14.52
N THR A 42 14.09 -24.68 15.66
CA THR A 42 12.91 -23.84 15.88
C THR A 42 13.31 -22.36 15.90
N VAL A 43 14.38 -22.02 16.62
CA VAL A 43 14.92 -20.66 16.66
C VAL A 43 15.32 -20.17 15.27
N ASP A 44 15.96 -21.01 14.45
CA ASP A 44 16.39 -20.67 13.09
C ASP A 44 15.23 -20.44 12.13
N SER A 45 14.16 -21.20 12.29
CA SER A 45 12.92 -21.03 11.54
C SER A 45 12.31 -19.65 11.83
N VAL A 46 12.14 -19.30 13.11
CA VAL A 46 11.61 -17.99 13.53
C VAL A 46 12.58 -16.86 13.18
N ARG A 47 13.89 -17.07 13.28
CA ARG A 47 14.92 -16.11 12.86
C ARG A 47 14.83 -15.77 11.38
N SER A 48 14.58 -16.78 10.54
CA SER A 48 14.40 -16.60 9.10
C SER A 48 13.16 -15.77 8.78
N LEU A 49 12.05 -16.00 9.49
CA LEU A 49 10.82 -15.20 9.36
C LEU A 49 11.00 -13.77 9.88
N ASN A 50 11.63 -13.59 11.05
CA ASN A 50 11.95 -12.27 11.57
C ASN A 50 12.82 -11.48 10.57
N ARG A 51 13.82 -12.13 9.95
CA ARG A 51 14.65 -11.48 8.92
C ARG A 51 13.82 -10.93 7.76
N LYS A 52 12.77 -11.67 7.33
CA LYS A 52 11.82 -11.20 6.31
C LYS A 52 11.01 -10.01 6.79
N ILE A 53 10.52 -10.01 8.04
CA ILE A 53 9.82 -8.87 8.66
C ILE A 53 10.75 -7.63 8.71
N GLN A 54 12.02 -7.82 9.05
CA GLN A 54 13.00 -6.72 9.08
C GLN A 54 13.38 -6.18 7.69
N GLY A 55 13.05 -6.91 6.61
CA GLY A 55 13.46 -6.56 5.24
C GLY A 55 14.93 -6.85 4.96
N ARG A 56 15.56 -7.74 5.73
CA ARG A 56 16.96 -8.11 5.55
C ARG A 56 17.08 -9.36 4.66
N ARG A 57 18.11 -9.40 3.82
CA ARG A 57 18.41 -10.60 2.99
C ARG A 57 19.23 -11.62 3.79
N ALA A 58 19.11 -12.89 3.40
CA ALA A 58 19.93 -13.97 3.96
C ALA A 58 21.40 -13.84 3.58
N SER A 59 21.64 -13.50 2.31
CA SER A 59 22.95 -13.21 1.75
C SER A 59 23.02 -11.75 1.30
N SER A 60 24.16 -11.11 1.51
CA SER A 60 24.48 -9.84 0.87
C SER A 60 24.64 -10.07 -0.63
N VAL A 61 24.11 -9.16 -1.45
CA VAL A 61 24.45 -9.15 -2.88
C VAL A 61 25.93 -8.82 -2.97
N LYS A 62 26.76 -9.79 -3.37
CA LYS A 62 28.16 -9.50 -3.72
C LYS A 62 28.13 -8.69 -5.02
N MET A 63 28.34 -7.38 -4.92
CA MET A 63 28.75 -6.61 -6.10
C MET A 63 30.17 -7.09 -6.43
N LYS A 64 30.37 -7.73 -7.58
CA LYS A 64 31.74 -7.95 -8.07
C LYS A 64 32.38 -6.57 -8.29
N PRO A 65 33.64 -6.35 -7.90
CA PRO A 65 34.39 -5.18 -8.36
C PRO A 65 34.33 -5.16 -9.88
N ALA A 66 34.13 -3.98 -10.48
CA ALA A 66 34.22 -3.84 -11.92
C ALA A 66 35.66 -4.16 -12.34
N GLU A 67 35.87 -5.33 -12.95
CA GLU A 67 37.11 -5.61 -13.68
C GLU A 67 37.08 -4.73 -14.94
N GLU A 68 38.08 -3.86 -15.06
CA GLU A 68 38.35 -3.09 -16.27
C GLU A 68 38.63 -4.09 -17.41
N ASN A 69 37.68 -4.17 -18.35
CA ASN A 69 37.62 -5.04 -19.54
C ASN A 69 36.65 -6.23 -19.42
N ALA A 70 35.35 -5.91 -19.44
CA ALA A 70 34.39 -6.72 -20.19
C ALA A 70 33.23 -5.82 -20.63
N GLU A 71 32.82 -5.94 -21.90
CA GLU A 71 31.51 -5.52 -22.38
C GLU A 71 30.41 -6.38 -21.70
N GLU A 72 30.30 -6.35 -20.37
CA GLU A 72 29.20 -6.99 -19.66
C GLU A 72 28.05 -5.99 -19.50
N THR A 73 26.99 -6.21 -20.29
CA THR A 73 25.68 -5.61 -20.03
C THR A 73 25.34 -5.71 -18.53
N PRO A 74 24.84 -4.62 -17.90
CA PRO A 74 24.59 -4.62 -16.47
C PRO A 74 23.56 -5.71 -16.13
N LYS A 75 24.01 -6.73 -15.39
CA LYS A 75 23.13 -7.80 -14.88
C LYS A 75 22.06 -7.17 -13.98
N ARG A 76 20.83 -7.06 -14.50
CA ARG A 76 19.68 -6.55 -13.77
C ARG A 76 19.45 -7.39 -12.51
N THR A 77 19.66 -6.82 -11.34
CA THR A 77 19.36 -7.47 -10.06
C THR A 77 17.86 -7.36 -9.78
N ILE A 78 17.17 -8.49 -9.70
CA ILE A 78 15.73 -8.53 -9.37
C ILE A 78 15.55 -8.25 -7.86
N SER A 79 14.58 -7.39 -7.53
CA SER A 79 14.17 -7.18 -6.15
C SER A 79 13.39 -8.40 -5.65
N VAL A 80 13.86 -9.01 -4.55
CA VAL A 80 13.21 -10.16 -3.89
C VAL A 80 12.63 -9.78 -2.51
N SER A 81 12.37 -8.48 -2.30
CA SER A 81 11.86 -7.99 -1.02
C SER A 81 10.42 -8.45 -0.77
N GLN A 82 10.17 -9.11 0.36
CA GLN A 82 8.83 -9.53 0.81
C GLN A 82 8.26 -8.54 1.86
N GLN A 83 8.45 -7.23 1.65
CA GLN A 83 8.11 -6.19 2.64
C GLN A 83 6.69 -5.61 2.51
N SER A 84 5.82 -6.17 1.65
CA SER A 84 4.42 -5.71 1.59
C SER A 84 3.72 -5.91 2.95
N PHE A 85 2.71 -5.07 3.24
CA PHE A 85 1.96 -5.17 4.48
C PHE A 85 1.32 -6.56 4.66
N ASP A 86 0.82 -7.17 3.59
CA ASP A 86 0.26 -8.53 3.63
C ASP A 86 1.33 -9.60 3.91
N ASN A 87 2.52 -9.51 3.29
CA ASN A 87 3.61 -10.43 3.57
C ASN A 87 4.11 -10.30 5.01
N GLN A 88 4.16 -9.09 5.56
CA GLN A 88 4.55 -8.85 6.95
C GLN A 88 3.57 -9.51 7.93
N VAL A 89 2.27 -9.44 7.66
CA VAL A 89 1.22 -10.13 8.43
C VAL A 89 1.40 -11.65 8.32
N GLU A 90 1.57 -12.15 7.11
CA GLU A 90 1.75 -13.59 6.85
C GLU A 90 2.97 -14.14 7.61
N HIS A 91 4.09 -13.42 7.61
CA HIS A 91 5.26 -13.84 8.39
C HIS A 91 5.02 -13.82 9.90
N LEU A 92 4.24 -12.87 10.42
CA LEU A 92 3.86 -12.86 11.83
C LEU A 92 2.96 -14.06 12.17
N LEU A 93 1.98 -14.38 11.33
CA LEU A 93 1.10 -15.54 11.51
C LEU A 93 1.89 -16.85 11.49
N GLN A 94 2.87 -16.99 10.59
CA GLN A 94 3.78 -18.14 10.57
C GLN A 94 4.62 -18.24 11.84
N ILE A 95 5.10 -17.12 12.39
CA ILE A 95 5.77 -17.10 13.69
C ILE A 95 4.81 -17.59 14.79
N ILE A 96 3.60 -17.04 14.86
CA ILE A 96 2.58 -17.42 15.86
C ILE A 96 2.29 -18.92 15.79
N ALA A 97 2.09 -19.49 14.60
CA ALA A 97 1.85 -20.92 14.42
C ALA A 97 3.01 -21.79 14.95
N ILE A 98 4.27 -21.33 14.78
CA ILE A 98 5.43 -22.02 15.36
C ILE A 98 5.42 -21.91 16.89
N LEU A 99 5.05 -20.76 17.46
CA LEU A 99 5.01 -20.58 18.92
C LEU A 99 3.93 -21.45 19.58
N GLU A 100 2.78 -21.62 18.94
CA GLU A 100 1.66 -22.41 19.45
C GLU A 100 1.99 -23.90 19.64
N ILE A 101 2.85 -24.45 18.79
CA ILE A 101 3.29 -25.84 18.91
C ILE A 101 4.47 -26.02 19.88
N GLN A 102 4.99 -24.94 20.48
CA GLN A 102 6.12 -25.00 21.40
C GLN A 102 5.67 -24.86 22.86
N PRO A 103 5.58 -25.97 23.62
CA PRO A 103 5.12 -25.93 25.00
C PRO A 103 6.05 -25.16 25.95
N LEU A 104 7.32 -24.99 25.57
CA LEU A 104 8.32 -24.23 26.33
C LEU A 104 8.17 -22.71 26.16
N TYR A 105 7.41 -22.25 25.16
CA TYR A 105 7.18 -20.83 24.95
C TYR A 105 6.10 -20.31 25.92
N GLN A 106 6.53 -19.91 27.12
CA GLN A 106 5.66 -19.41 28.19
C GLN A 106 6.11 -18.00 28.65
N PRO A 107 5.88 -16.95 27.84
CA PRO A 107 6.29 -15.60 28.19
C PRO A 107 5.42 -15.01 29.31
N ASN A 108 6.07 -14.22 30.18
CA ASN A 108 5.39 -13.49 31.25
C ASN A 108 4.81 -12.15 30.77
N GLU A 109 5.46 -11.54 29.78
CA GLU A 109 5.09 -10.25 29.20
C GLU A 109 3.76 -10.38 28.43
N GLY A 110 2.80 -9.51 28.77
CA GLY A 110 1.44 -9.59 28.23
C GLY A 110 1.38 -9.50 26.71
N ASP A 111 2.25 -8.71 26.08
CA ASP A 111 2.28 -8.51 24.62
C ASP A 111 3.00 -9.61 23.84
N LEU A 112 3.72 -10.50 24.53
CA LEU A 112 4.37 -11.67 23.92
C LEU A 112 3.51 -12.94 24.03
N LYS A 113 2.42 -12.91 24.81
CA LYS A 113 1.48 -14.03 24.90
C LYS A 113 0.81 -14.28 23.55
N ILE A 114 0.56 -15.56 23.25
CA ILE A 114 -0.03 -16.00 21.97
C ILE A 114 -1.32 -15.25 21.64
N ASP A 115 -2.22 -15.07 22.61
CA ASP A 115 -3.49 -14.35 22.39
C ASP A 115 -3.27 -12.87 22.06
N ALA A 116 -2.29 -12.21 22.69
CA ALA A 116 -1.94 -10.83 22.37
C ALA A 116 -1.33 -10.72 20.96
N LEU A 117 -0.49 -11.67 20.56
CA LEU A 117 0.09 -11.73 19.22
C LEU A 117 -0.99 -11.97 18.15
N ARG A 118 -1.96 -12.86 18.40
CA ARG A 118 -3.11 -13.10 17.52
C ARG A 118 -3.98 -11.85 17.37
N ASN A 119 -4.32 -11.20 18.49
CA ASN A 119 -5.07 -9.93 18.48
C ASN A 119 -4.33 -8.84 17.71
N TYR A 120 -3.00 -8.79 17.83
CA TYR A 120 -2.19 -7.85 17.06
C TYR A 120 -2.18 -8.19 15.56
N ALA A 121 -2.07 -9.46 15.18
CA ALA A 121 -2.15 -9.89 13.78
C ALA A 121 -3.51 -9.53 13.15
N LEU A 122 -4.61 -9.73 13.88
CA LEU A 122 -5.97 -9.32 13.45
C LEU A 122 -6.04 -7.80 13.22
N ARG A 123 -5.51 -6.99 14.14
CA ARG A 123 -5.45 -5.53 13.98
C ARG A 123 -4.67 -5.09 12.74
N LEU A 124 -3.61 -5.80 12.38
CA LEU A 124 -2.85 -5.53 11.14
C LEU A 124 -3.68 -5.87 9.89
N GLN A 125 -4.40 -6.99 9.90
CA GLN A 125 -5.30 -7.38 8.81
C GLN A 125 -6.44 -6.38 8.64
N ASP A 126 -7.07 -5.95 9.74
CA ASP A 126 -8.13 -4.94 9.74
C ASP A 126 -7.63 -3.61 9.17
N ALA A 127 -6.42 -3.16 9.57
CA ALA A 127 -5.82 -1.96 9.04
C ALA A 127 -5.59 -2.03 7.52
N ASN A 128 -5.18 -3.19 6.98
CA ASN A 128 -5.08 -3.40 5.54
C ASN A 128 -6.46 -3.30 4.86
N GLN A 129 -7.48 -3.94 5.44
CA GLN A 129 -8.84 -3.91 4.90
C GLN A 129 -9.45 -2.50 4.91
N ILE A 130 -9.19 -1.70 5.94
CA ILE A 130 -9.65 -0.31 6.01
C ILE A 130 -9.03 0.52 4.87
N VAL A 131 -7.73 0.36 4.60
CA VAL A 131 -7.06 1.05 3.48
C VAL A 131 -7.65 0.61 2.14
N ILE A 132 -7.90 -0.68 1.94
CA ILE A 132 -8.50 -1.22 0.71
C ILE A 132 -9.88 -0.59 0.49
N LYS A 133 -10.75 -0.61 1.51
CA LYS A 133 -12.10 -0.03 1.45
C LYS A 133 -12.06 1.47 1.14
N ALA A 134 -11.18 2.22 1.81
CA ALA A 134 -11.02 3.65 1.59
C ALA A 134 -10.49 3.97 0.18
N THR A 135 -9.59 3.14 -0.36
CA THR A 135 -9.07 3.27 -1.73
C THR A 135 -10.18 3.08 -2.74
N THR A 136 -10.98 2.01 -2.61
CA THR A 136 -12.13 1.76 -3.48
C THR A 136 -13.13 2.91 -3.44
N ALA A 137 -13.44 3.43 -2.24
CA ALA A 137 -14.32 4.58 -2.10
C ALA A 137 -13.79 5.84 -2.81
N GLN A 138 -12.48 6.09 -2.76
CA GLN A 138 -11.87 7.22 -3.49
C GLN A 138 -11.94 7.02 -5.00
N VAL A 139 -11.61 5.83 -5.50
CA VAL A 139 -11.65 5.53 -6.94
C VAL A 139 -13.08 5.68 -7.48
N ASN A 140 -14.07 5.13 -6.78
CA ASN A 140 -15.47 5.28 -7.16
C ASN A 140 -15.93 6.74 -7.15
N ALA A 141 -15.47 7.53 -6.18
CA ALA A 141 -15.79 8.96 -6.13
C ALA A 141 -15.14 9.75 -7.28
N LEU A 142 -13.95 9.35 -7.74
CA LEU A 142 -13.29 9.92 -8.92
C LEU A 142 -14.02 9.52 -10.20
N ALA A 143 -14.37 8.25 -10.35
CA ALA A 143 -15.15 7.76 -11.49
C ALA A 143 -16.50 8.46 -11.60
N ALA A 144 -17.22 8.64 -10.48
CA ALA A 144 -18.49 9.36 -10.46
C ALA A 144 -18.33 10.85 -10.86
N ARG A 145 -17.24 11.50 -10.44
CA ARG A 145 -16.93 12.85 -10.92
C ARG A 145 -16.69 12.85 -12.43
N ASP A 146 -15.86 11.91 -12.90
CA ASP A 146 -15.45 11.88 -14.30
C ASP A 146 -16.64 11.60 -15.22
N ALA A 147 -17.59 10.76 -14.80
CA ALA A 147 -18.86 10.60 -15.52
C ALA A 147 -19.63 11.93 -15.64
N VAL A 148 -19.75 12.70 -14.56
CA VAL A 148 -20.46 13.99 -14.61
C VAL A 148 -19.74 15.03 -15.49
N LEU A 149 -18.41 15.05 -15.48
CA LEU A 149 -17.64 16.07 -16.20
C LEU A 149 -17.38 15.72 -17.66
N TYR A 150 -17.11 14.45 -17.96
CA TYR A 150 -16.45 14.02 -19.19
C TYR A 150 -17.21 12.91 -19.94
N SER A 151 -18.41 12.52 -19.51
CA SER A 151 -19.23 11.59 -20.32
C SER A 151 -19.52 12.17 -21.70
N GLU A 152 -19.44 11.32 -22.72
CA GLU A 152 -19.76 11.68 -24.09
C GLU A 152 -21.20 12.21 -24.16
N HIS A 153 -21.37 13.35 -24.84
CA HIS A 153 -22.63 14.08 -25.08
C HIS A 153 -23.37 14.62 -23.85
N THR A 154 -23.17 14.04 -22.67
CA THR A 154 -23.94 14.31 -21.44
C THR A 154 -23.10 14.93 -20.33
N GLY A 155 -21.77 14.85 -20.44
CA GLY A 155 -20.85 15.47 -19.51
C GLY A 155 -20.81 16.98 -19.67
N MET A 156 -20.45 17.69 -18.59
CA MET A 156 -20.42 19.15 -18.57
C MET A 156 -19.52 19.75 -19.67
N VAL A 157 -18.39 19.11 -19.98
CA VAL A 157 -17.47 19.59 -21.02
C VAL A 157 -18.12 19.56 -22.40
N ASP A 158 -18.71 18.42 -22.77
CA ASP A 158 -19.36 18.24 -24.06
C ASP A 158 -20.58 19.16 -24.20
N ILE A 159 -21.39 19.28 -23.14
CA ILE A 159 -22.52 20.22 -23.10
C ILE A 159 -22.03 21.66 -23.33
N ALA A 160 -20.98 22.10 -22.63
CA ALA A 160 -20.45 23.45 -22.77
C ALA A 160 -19.91 23.71 -24.19
N LEU A 161 -19.21 22.73 -24.79
CA LEU A 161 -18.74 22.82 -26.17
C LEU A 161 -19.91 22.90 -27.16
N ASN A 162 -20.97 22.12 -26.95
CA ASN A 162 -22.16 22.13 -27.78
C ASN A 162 -22.93 23.46 -27.67
N VAL A 163 -23.07 24.01 -26.46
CA VAL A 163 -23.66 25.35 -26.25
C VAL A 163 -22.87 26.42 -27.01
N LYS A 164 -21.53 26.38 -26.95
CA LYS A 164 -20.69 27.33 -27.72
C LYS A 164 -20.94 27.23 -29.22
N LYS A 165 -20.98 26.00 -29.77
CA LYS A 165 -21.28 25.76 -31.18
C LYS A 165 -22.69 26.25 -31.55
N TYR A 166 -23.67 26.04 -30.69
CA TYR A 166 -25.04 26.48 -30.93
C TYR A 166 -25.14 28.02 -30.98
N VAL A 167 -24.58 28.72 -29.98
CA VAL A 167 -24.53 30.20 -29.97
C VAL A 167 -23.80 30.73 -31.20
N GLN A 168 -22.71 30.08 -31.61
CA GLN A 168 -22.00 30.41 -32.85
C GLN A 168 -22.90 30.27 -34.08
N SER A 169 -23.71 29.21 -34.15
CA SER A 169 -24.60 28.96 -35.29
C SER A 169 -25.75 29.97 -35.38
N VAL A 170 -26.27 30.43 -34.24
CA VAL A 170 -27.40 31.37 -34.17
C VAL A 170 -26.96 32.81 -34.43
N PHE A 171 -25.88 33.28 -33.80
CA PHE A 171 -25.47 34.70 -33.85
C PHE A 171 -24.27 34.97 -34.76
N GLY A 172 -23.56 33.93 -35.21
CA GLY A 172 -22.34 34.07 -36.00
C GLY A 172 -21.10 34.40 -35.15
N THR A 173 -19.92 34.21 -35.75
CA THR A 173 -18.61 34.32 -35.08
C THR A 173 -18.23 35.72 -34.63
N ASN A 174 -18.79 36.76 -35.26
CA ASN A 174 -18.44 38.16 -34.96
C ASN A 174 -19.38 38.82 -33.93
N SER A 175 -20.43 38.13 -33.51
CA SER A 175 -21.42 38.62 -32.54
C SER A 175 -20.83 38.90 -31.17
N SER A 176 -21.48 39.80 -30.43
CA SER A 176 -21.08 40.13 -29.06
C SER A 176 -21.33 38.94 -28.11
N GLU A 177 -22.37 38.17 -28.38
CA GLU A 177 -22.86 37.00 -27.67
C GLU A 177 -21.85 35.86 -27.74
N TYR A 178 -21.40 35.50 -28.95
CA TYR A 178 -20.41 34.45 -29.13
C TYR A 178 -19.04 34.85 -28.56
N LYS A 179 -18.60 36.10 -28.75
CA LYS A 179 -17.31 36.60 -28.24
C LYS A 179 -17.21 36.56 -26.71
N ARG A 180 -18.34 36.72 -25.99
CA ARG A 180 -18.37 36.61 -24.52
C ARG A 180 -18.04 35.22 -24.02
N ILE A 181 -18.43 34.18 -24.76
CA ILE A 181 -18.24 32.78 -24.33
C ILE A 181 -17.09 32.07 -25.05
N SER A 182 -16.62 32.60 -26.17
CA SER A 182 -15.60 31.96 -27.02
C SER A 182 -14.25 31.80 -26.31
N SER A 183 -13.92 32.68 -25.36
CA SER A 183 -12.67 32.65 -24.58
C SER A 183 -12.59 31.49 -23.58
N PHE A 184 -13.71 30.92 -23.14
CA PHE A 184 -13.71 29.81 -22.19
C PHE A 184 -13.28 28.50 -22.86
N ILE A 185 -12.22 27.88 -22.35
CA ILE A 185 -11.67 26.64 -22.89
C ILE A 185 -12.19 25.47 -22.07
N PHE A 186 -12.83 24.51 -22.74
CA PHE A 186 -13.29 23.25 -22.15
C PHE A 186 -12.51 22.09 -22.79
N ARG A 187 -12.07 21.13 -21.98
CA ARG A 187 -11.24 19.99 -22.42
C ARG A 187 -11.66 18.74 -21.66
N ASN A 188 -11.76 17.61 -22.38
CA ASN A 188 -11.88 16.29 -21.77
C ASN A 188 -10.52 15.87 -21.19
N ASN A 189 -10.53 15.00 -20.18
CA ASN A 189 -9.30 14.37 -19.72
C ASN A 189 -8.75 13.48 -20.84
N VAL A 190 -7.49 13.70 -21.22
CA VAL A 190 -6.69 12.81 -22.09
C VAL A 190 -6.00 11.77 -21.22
#